data_AF-A0A4P7WUF9-F1
#
_entry.id   AF-A0A4P7WUF9-F1
#
_cell.length_a   1.000
_cell.length_b   1.000
_cell.length_c   1.000
_cell.angle_alpha   90.00
_cell.angle_beta   90.00
_cell.angle_gamma   90.00
#
_symmetry.space_group_name_H-M   'P 1'
#
loop_
_entity.id
_entity.type
_entity.pdbx_description
1 polymer ?
#
loop_
_entity_poly.entity_id
_entity_poly.type
_entity_poly.pdbx_seq_one_letter_code
_entity_poly.pdbx_strand_id
1 'polypeptide(L)'
;MTLKELSLLEDAELKTAFITYFKPWALTTPCLETLKTIATKIVAIHYDEKLKIAFKNEDDDEVIITFGAPYQGDFKATPFAVPESYKTVVKMHNMIRFGDGVPDAIDFYGYDGDAPSSEFMMEELEGDEDRHQGFCDAGQNWIIWDHEQKNALGEPVFIIADHGLIVEDNDAFPEQDKIAFGTGGLFIRLMSKFILDDQKYGWG
;
A
#
# COMPACT_ATOMS: atom_id res chain seq x y z
N MET A 1 5.22 -21.13 -0.27
CA MET A 1 6.51 -20.57 -0.68
C MET A 1 6.89 -19.51 0.33
N THR A 2 8.09 -19.58 0.89
CA THR A 2 8.61 -18.59 1.86
C THR A 2 9.23 -17.40 1.12
N LEU A 3 9.40 -16.26 1.80
CA LEU A 3 10.09 -15.09 1.23
C LEU A 3 11.53 -15.41 0.78
N LYS A 4 12.20 -16.31 1.50
CA LYS A 4 13.53 -16.80 1.18
C LYS A 4 13.56 -17.70 -0.06
N GLU A 5 12.50 -18.47 -0.30
CA GLU A 5 12.39 -19.28 -1.53
C GLU A 5 12.16 -18.39 -2.76
N LEU A 6 11.42 -17.29 -2.60
CA LEU A 6 11.15 -16.34 -3.68
C LEU A 6 12.44 -15.66 -4.20
N SER A 7 13.39 -15.34 -3.32
CA SER A 7 14.65 -14.68 -3.68
C SER A 7 15.66 -15.58 -4.42
N LEU A 8 15.35 -16.86 -4.62
CA LEU A 8 16.22 -17.83 -5.31
C LEU A 8 15.78 -18.13 -6.74
N LEU A 9 14.66 -17.54 -7.18
CA LEU A 9 14.06 -17.80 -8.50
C LEU A 9 14.59 -16.82 -9.55
N GLU A 10 14.59 -17.26 -10.81
CA GLU A 10 15.02 -16.47 -11.96
C GLU A 10 13.86 -16.29 -12.98
N ASP A 11 13.93 -15.22 -13.77
CA ASP A 11 13.08 -14.95 -14.94
C ASP A 11 11.58 -15.28 -14.80
N ALA A 12 11.08 -16.28 -15.52
CA ALA A 12 9.65 -16.61 -15.60
C ALA A 12 9.12 -17.22 -14.30
N GLU A 13 9.96 -17.96 -13.58
CA GLU A 13 9.62 -18.54 -12.28
C GLU A 13 9.47 -17.44 -11.23
N LEU A 14 10.38 -16.46 -11.25
CA LEU A 14 10.32 -15.28 -10.39
C LEU A 14 9.03 -14.48 -10.60
N LYS A 15 8.68 -14.19 -11.85
CA LYS A 15 7.44 -13.47 -12.20
C LYS A 15 6.19 -14.20 -11.73
N THR A 16 6.14 -15.51 -11.97
CA THR A 16 5.00 -16.36 -11.55
C THR A 16 4.87 -16.41 -10.04
N ALA A 17 6.00 -16.54 -9.33
CA ALA A 17 6.03 -16.58 -7.88
C ALA A 17 5.62 -15.24 -7.27
N PHE A 18 6.09 -14.12 -7.80
CA PHE A 18 5.67 -12.77 -7.39
C PHE A 18 4.16 -12.58 -7.54
N ILE A 19 3.61 -12.89 -8.72
CA ILE A 19 2.16 -12.76 -8.98
C ILE A 19 1.39 -13.66 -8.01
N THR A 20 1.86 -14.89 -7.78
CA THR A 20 1.20 -15.83 -6.87
C THR A 20 1.23 -15.33 -5.43
N TYR A 21 2.36 -14.79 -4.99
CA TYR A 21 2.55 -14.29 -3.63
C TYR A 21 1.66 -13.09 -3.35
N PHE A 22 1.63 -12.08 -4.24
CA PHE A 22 0.82 -10.87 -4.08
C PHE A 22 -0.63 -10.99 -4.57
N LYS A 23 -1.04 -12.14 -5.11
CA LYS A 23 -2.42 -12.39 -5.56
C LYS A 23 -3.51 -12.03 -4.53
N PRO A 24 -3.35 -12.27 -3.22
CA PRO A 24 -4.35 -11.88 -2.22
C PRO A 24 -4.66 -10.38 -2.19
N TRP A 25 -3.76 -9.52 -2.69
CA TRP A 25 -3.98 -8.07 -2.78
C TRP A 25 -4.80 -7.67 -4.01
N ALA A 26 -4.82 -8.52 -5.05
CA ALA A 26 -5.47 -8.24 -6.33
C ALA A 26 -6.94 -8.72 -6.34
N LEU A 27 -7.80 -8.05 -5.57
CA LEU A 27 -9.22 -8.43 -5.42
C LEU A 27 -10.06 -8.26 -6.70
N THR A 28 -9.54 -7.52 -7.68
CA THR A 28 -10.24 -7.23 -8.95
C THR A 28 -9.37 -7.61 -10.15
N THR A 29 -10.01 -7.90 -11.29
CA THR A 29 -9.29 -8.18 -12.55
C THR A 29 -8.31 -7.06 -12.93
N PRO A 30 -8.68 -5.76 -12.87
CA PRO A 30 -7.71 -4.69 -13.12
C PRO A 30 -6.49 -4.75 -12.21
N CYS A 31 -6.65 -5.01 -10.91
CA CYS A 31 -5.52 -5.14 -9.99
C CYS A 31 -4.61 -6.32 -10.36
N LEU A 32 -5.20 -7.44 -10.80
CA LEU A 32 -4.41 -8.61 -11.23
C LEU A 32 -3.63 -8.33 -12.51
N GLU A 33 -4.21 -7.63 -13.48
CA GLU A 33 -3.51 -7.23 -14.70
C GLU A 33 -2.38 -6.23 -14.40
N THR A 34 -2.62 -5.25 -13.52
CA THR A 34 -1.57 -4.33 -13.04
C THR A 34 -0.44 -5.09 -12.35
N LEU A 35 -0.76 -6.07 -11.48
CA LEU A 35 0.24 -6.90 -10.82
C LEU A 35 1.10 -7.71 -11.80
N LYS A 36 0.49 -8.24 -12.87
CA LYS A 36 1.23 -8.93 -13.94
C LYS A 36 2.15 -7.98 -14.68
N THR A 37 1.72 -6.75 -14.96
CA THR A 37 2.55 -5.73 -15.59
C THR A 37 3.75 -5.37 -14.72
N ILE A 38 3.53 -5.09 -13.43
CA ILE A 38 4.60 -4.83 -12.45
C ILE A 38 5.61 -5.97 -12.42
N ALA A 39 5.14 -7.22 -12.44
CA ALA A 39 6.02 -8.39 -12.42
C ALA A 39 7.03 -8.41 -13.59
N THR A 40 6.67 -7.83 -14.74
CA THR A 40 7.58 -7.77 -15.90
C THR A 40 8.81 -6.89 -15.68
N LYS A 41 8.73 -5.96 -14.72
CA LYS A 41 9.79 -5.00 -14.38
C LYS A 41 10.72 -5.47 -13.26
N ILE A 42 10.47 -6.63 -12.65
CA ILE A 42 11.32 -7.16 -11.58
C ILE A 42 12.72 -7.44 -12.10
N VAL A 43 13.71 -6.86 -11.43
CA VAL A 43 15.14 -7.08 -11.69
C VAL A 43 15.69 -8.11 -10.70
N ALA A 44 15.39 -7.94 -9.42
CA ALA A 44 15.87 -8.82 -8.37
C ALA A 44 14.93 -8.83 -7.15
N ILE A 45 14.95 -9.94 -6.41
CA ILE A 45 14.32 -10.06 -5.10
C ILE A 45 15.40 -10.44 -4.09
N HIS A 46 15.55 -9.62 -3.06
CA HIS A 46 16.48 -9.85 -1.97
C HIS A 46 15.73 -9.97 -0.65
N TYR A 47 16.22 -10.83 0.23
CA TYR A 47 15.65 -11.00 1.57
C TYR A 47 16.77 -11.02 2.61
N ASP A 48 16.86 -9.94 3.38
CA ASP A 48 17.71 -9.81 4.56
C ASP A 48 16.95 -9.01 5.63
N GLU A 49 16.32 -9.75 6.55
CA GLU A 49 15.35 -9.28 7.56
C GLU A 49 14.04 -8.68 7.00
N LYS A 50 14.09 -8.04 5.83
CA LYS A 50 13.01 -7.46 5.06
C LYS A 50 13.07 -7.95 3.63
N LEU A 51 11.92 -8.06 2.97
CA LEU A 51 11.85 -8.35 1.55
C LEU A 51 12.11 -7.05 0.78
N LYS A 52 13.10 -7.04 -0.09
CA LYS A 52 13.39 -5.92 -0.99
C LYS A 52 13.22 -6.40 -2.42
N ILE A 53 12.43 -5.68 -3.20
CA ILE A 53 12.23 -5.98 -4.61
C ILE A 53 12.72 -4.80 -5.43
N ALA A 54 13.68 -5.07 -6.29
CA ALA A 54 14.21 -4.13 -7.26
C ALA A 54 13.40 -4.23 -8.55
N PHE A 55 12.97 -3.09 -9.07
CA PHE A 55 12.25 -2.95 -10.32
C PHE A 55 13.00 -2.00 -11.25
N LYS A 56 12.90 -2.24 -12.55
CA LYS A 56 13.31 -1.30 -13.57
C LYS A 56 12.16 -0.33 -13.86
N ASN A 57 12.35 0.97 -13.68
CA ASN A 57 11.34 1.96 -14.03
C ASN A 57 11.32 2.25 -15.55
N GLU A 58 10.52 3.22 -16.00
CA GLU A 58 10.47 3.61 -17.43
C GLU A 58 11.74 4.31 -17.92
N ASP A 59 12.48 4.96 -17.02
CA ASP A 59 13.77 5.60 -17.31
C ASP A 59 14.96 4.60 -17.31
N ASP A 60 14.66 3.30 -17.18
CA ASP A 60 15.63 2.23 -17.02
C ASP A 60 16.47 2.25 -15.73
N ASP A 61 16.10 3.11 -14.77
CA ASP A 61 16.68 3.17 -13.42
C ASP A 61 16.12 2.05 -12.52
N GLU A 62 16.93 1.63 -11.55
CA GLU A 62 16.50 0.67 -10.53
C GLU A 62 15.83 1.39 -9.36
N VAL A 63 14.59 1.01 -9.06
CA VAL A 63 13.83 1.47 -7.91
C VAL A 63 13.53 0.31 -6.97
N ILE A 64 13.59 0.57 -5.67
CA ILE A 64 13.42 -0.46 -4.65
C ILE A 64 12.15 -0.21 -3.84
N ILE A 65 11.36 -1.27 -3.66
CA ILE A 65 10.28 -1.31 -2.69
C ILE A 65 10.68 -2.30 -1.59
N THR A 66 10.59 -1.84 -0.34
CA THR A 66 10.90 -2.64 0.84
C THR A 66 9.61 -3.04 1.55
N PHE A 67 9.52 -4.31 1.93
CA PHE A 67 8.38 -4.86 2.65
C PHE A 67 8.85 -5.44 4.00
N GLY A 68 8.18 -5.02 5.06
CA GLY A 68 8.45 -5.46 6.43
C GLY A 68 7.97 -6.86 6.73
N ALA A 69 8.33 -7.33 7.92
CA ALA A 69 7.85 -8.59 8.45
C ALA A 69 6.32 -8.57 8.63
N PRO A 70 5.64 -9.73 8.51
CA PRO A 70 4.21 -9.83 8.74
C PRO A 70 3.84 -9.61 10.21
N TYR A 71 2.68 -9.02 10.47
CA TYR A 71 2.10 -8.98 11.80
C TYR A 71 1.52 -10.36 12.16
N GLN A 72 1.88 -10.87 13.33
CA GLN A 72 1.47 -12.21 13.82
C GLN A 72 0.51 -12.13 15.01
N GLY A 73 0.18 -10.94 15.49
CA GLY A 73 -0.72 -10.74 16.62
C GLY A 73 -2.20 -10.74 16.22
N ASP A 74 -3.03 -10.52 17.23
CA ASP A 74 -4.47 -10.35 17.06
C ASP A 74 -4.82 -8.87 16.83
N PHE A 75 -5.79 -8.62 15.96
CA PHE A 75 -6.34 -7.27 15.76
C PHE A 75 -7.32 -6.97 16.88
N LYS A 76 -7.08 -5.88 17.63
CA LYS A 76 -7.99 -5.47 18.69
C LYS A 76 -9.31 -4.98 18.12
N ALA A 77 -10.38 -5.20 18.89
CA ALA A 77 -11.65 -4.55 18.62
C ALA A 77 -11.53 -3.08 19.03
N THR A 78 -11.36 -2.19 18.05
CA THR A 78 -11.40 -0.74 18.26
C THR A 78 -12.77 -0.19 17.82
N PRO A 79 -13.14 1.05 18.18
CA PRO A 79 -14.36 1.69 17.68
C PRO A 79 -14.45 1.67 16.14
N PHE A 80 -13.29 1.76 15.48
CA PHE A 80 -13.17 1.51 14.05
C PHE A 80 -12.84 0.05 13.77
N ALA A 81 -13.69 -0.60 12.99
CA ALA A 81 -13.36 -1.92 12.45
C ALA A 81 -12.21 -1.77 11.45
N VAL A 82 -11.07 -2.39 11.75
CA VAL A 82 -9.95 -2.49 10.80
C VAL A 82 -10.41 -3.26 9.56
N PRO A 83 -10.25 -2.73 8.34
CA PRO A 83 -10.70 -3.38 7.11
C PRO A 83 -10.03 -4.75 6.88
N GLU A 84 -10.76 -5.72 6.31
CA GLU A 84 -10.20 -7.07 6.04
C GLU A 84 -9.11 -7.04 4.97
N SER A 85 -9.25 -6.16 3.97
CA SER A 85 -8.22 -5.93 2.96
C SER A 85 -6.93 -5.40 3.57
N TYR A 86 -7.01 -4.55 4.60
CA TYR A 86 -5.85 -4.08 5.35
C TYR A 86 -5.22 -5.18 6.19
N LYS A 87 -6.02 -5.97 6.90
CA LYS A 87 -5.52 -7.13 7.67
C LYS A 87 -4.77 -8.09 6.76
N THR A 88 -5.24 -8.29 5.54
CA THR A 88 -4.57 -9.13 4.53
C THR A 88 -3.19 -8.59 4.18
N VAL A 89 -3.07 -7.27 3.96
CA VAL A 89 -1.76 -6.61 3.72
C VAL A 89 -0.85 -6.78 4.93
N VAL A 90 -1.30 -6.40 6.13
CA VAL A 90 -0.52 -6.42 7.36
C VAL A 90 -0.05 -7.83 7.76
N LYS A 91 -0.88 -8.86 7.55
CA LYS A 91 -0.51 -10.26 7.79
C LYS A 91 0.53 -10.80 6.81
N MET A 92 0.73 -10.12 5.68
CA MET A 92 1.80 -10.44 4.73
C MET A 92 3.02 -9.55 4.97
N HIS A 93 2.81 -8.25 5.10
CA HIS A 93 3.81 -7.21 5.28
C HIS A 93 3.26 -6.08 6.17
N ASN A 94 3.77 -5.97 7.39
CA ASN A 94 3.39 -4.92 8.34
C ASN A 94 4.17 -3.61 8.16
N MET A 95 4.78 -3.42 6.99
CA MET A 95 5.38 -2.17 6.54
C MET A 95 5.61 -2.27 5.03
N ILE A 96 5.42 -1.17 4.29
CA ILE A 96 5.78 -1.06 2.88
C ILE A 96 6.40 0.31 2.68
N ARG A 97 7.59 0.35 2.07
CA ARG A 97 8.31 1.59 1.76
C ARG A 97 8.66 1.65 0.28
N PHE A 98 8.25 2.73 -0.36
CA PHE A 98 8.57 3.03 -1.76
C PHE A 98 9.70 4.06 -1.79
N GLY A 99 10.84 3.74 -2.43
CA GLY A 99 11.94 4.69 -2.55
C GLY A 99 12.69 4.91 -1.23
N ASP A 100 13.24 3.84 -0.65
CA ASP A 100 14.02 3.92 0.60
C ASP A 100 15.19 4.93 0.47
N GLY A 101 15.09 6.06 1.17
CA GLY A 101 16.10 7.11 1.17
C GLY A 101 15.90 8.26 0.18
N VAL A 102 14.74 8.40 -0.45
CA VAL A 102 14.37 9.60 -1.24
C VAL A 102 13.35 10.50 -0.51
N PRO A 103 13.30 11.82 -0.79
CA PRO A 103 12.39 12.75 -0.12
C PRO A 103 10.89 12.45 -0.27
N ASP A 104 10.48 11.85 -1.40
CA ASP A 104 9.07 11.57 -1.72
C ASP A 104 8.71 10.09 -1.47
N ALA A 105 9.29 9.51 -0.42
CA ALA A 105 9.02 8.13 -0.04
C ALA A 105 7.57 7.96 0.43
N ILE A 106 6.95 6.85 0.03
CA ILE A 106 5.64 6.44 0.55
C ILE A 106 5.91 5.40 1.63
N ASP A 107 5.46 5.68 2.85
CA ASP A 107 5.66 4.85 4.02
C ASP A 107 4.31 4.36 4.58
N PHE A 108 4.08 3.07 4.43
CA PHE A 108 3.03 2.34 5.12
C PHE A 108 3.58 1.78 6.42
N TYR A 109 3.07 2.25 7.56
CA TYR A 109 3.59 1.90 8.89
C TYR A 109 2.89 0.69 9.54
N GLY A 110 1.93 0.07 8.88
CA GLY A 110 1.28 -1.16 9.36
C GLY A 110 0.48 -0.97 10.66
N TYR A 111 0.37 -2.02 11.46
CA TYR A 111 -0.40 -2.14 12.70
C TYR A 111 0.54 -2.40 13.89
N ASP A 112 0.42 -1.62 14.96
CA ASP A 112 1.31 -1.71 16.12
C ASP A 112 0.80 -2.67 17.23
N GLY A 113 -0.44 -3.15 17.10
CA GLY A 113 -1.12 -3.98 18.10
C GLY A 113 -2.25 -3.28 18.84
N ASP A 114 -2.39 -1.97 18.65
CA ASP A 114 -3.49 -1.15 19.15
C ASP A 114 -4.29 -0.56 17.98
N ALA A 115 -3.60 0.13 17.07
CA ALA A 115 -4.20 0.82 15.94
C ALA A 115 -3.32 0.68 14.67
N PRO A 116 -3.83 1.02 13.48
CA PRO A 116 -2.96 1.38 12.37
C PRO A 116 -1.98 2.44 12.85
N SER A 117 -0.69 2.15 12.70
CA SER A 117 0.36 3.05 13.17
C SER A 117 0.38 4.26 12.24
N SER A 118 -0.14 5.40 12.68
CA SER A 118 0.12 6.70 12.04
C SER A 118 0.25 7.75 13.13
N GLU A 119 1.30 7.63 13.94
CA GLU A 119 1.56 8.55 15.07
C GLU A 119 1.58 10.04 14.62
N PHE A 120 1.85 10.31 13.34
CA PHE A 120 1.95 11.65 12.76
C PHE A 120 0.61 12.27 12.33
N MET A 121 -0.48 11.50 12.25
CA MET A 121 -1.76 11.99 11.71
C MET A 121 -2.69 12.65 12.73
N MET A 122 -2.46 12.44 14.04
CA MET A 122 -3.43 12.87 15.05
C MET A 122 -3.53 14.39 15.20
N GLU A 123 -2.49 15.15 14.87
CA GLU A 123 -2.54 16.63 14.93
C GLU A 123 -3.30 17.25 13.75
N GLU A 124 -3.27 16.64 12.55
CA GLU A 124 -4.00 17.15 11.37
C GLU A 124 -5.46 16.67 11.31
N LEU A 125 -5.81 15.65 12.10
CA LEU A 125 -7.19 15.15 12.25
C LEU A 125 -7.94 15.75 13.45
N GLU A 126 -7.36 16.73 14.16
CA GLU A 126 -7.96 17.32 15.36
C GLU A 126 -9.43 17.72 15.13
N GLY A 127 -10.35 16.99 15.77
CA GLY A 127 -11.80 17.22 15.69
C GLY A 127 -12.59 16.31 14.75
N ASP A 128 -11.93 15.43 13.98
CA ASP A 128 -12.58 14.47 13.06
C ASP A 128 -12.12 13.01 13.27
N GLU A 129 -11.50 12.76 14.42
CA GLU A 129 -10.96 11.46 14.86
C GLU A 129 -12.04 10.37 14.98
N ASP A 130 -13.31 10.75 15.10
CA ASP A 130 -14.48 9.85 15.18
C ASP A 130 -14.97 9.37 13.81
N ARG A 131 -14.38 9.87 12.72
CA ARG A 131 -14.70 9.49 11.34
C ARG A 131 -13.48 9.02 10.56
N HIS A 132 -12.34 9.68 10.74
CA HIS A 132 -11.16 9.46 9.92
C HIS A 132 -10.04 8.73 10.65
N GLN A 133 -9.35 7.84 9.93
CA GLN A 133 -8.19 7.10 10.46
C GLN A 133 -7.08 7.03 9.42
N GLY A 134 -5.93 7.63 9.73
CA GLY A 134 -4.73 7.55 8.89
C GLY A 134 -4.03 6.20 8.97
N PHE A 135 -3.44 5.76 7.87
CA PHE A 135 -2.67 4.49 7.85
C PHE A 135 -1.46 4.46 6.89
N CYS A 136 -1.28 5.48 6.06
CA CYS A 136 -0.16 5.55 5.13
C CYS A 136 0.28 7.01 4.93
N ASP A 137 1.58 7.23 4.97
CA ASP A 137 2.26 8.48 4.67
C ASP A 137 2.74 8.42 3.21
N ALA A 138 2.45 9.47 2.44
CA ALA A 138 2.84 9.63 1.05
C ALA A 138 3.59 10.96 0.84
N GLY A 139 4.41 11.36 1.82
CA GLY A 139 5.30 12.51 1.74
C GLY A 139 4.59 13.82 2.09
N GLN A 140 4.08 14.52 1.07
CA GLN A 140 3.24 15.73 1.29
C GLN A 140 1.77 15.38 1.52
N ASN A 141 1.40 14.12 1.36
CA ASN A 141 0.03 13.67 1.42
C ASN A 141 -0.11 12.50 2.37
N TRP A 142 -1.31 12.28 2.86
CA TRP A 142 -1.67 11.17 3.72
C TRP A 142 -2.77 10.35 3.07
N ILE A 143 -2.76 9.05 3.29
CA ILE A 143 -3.90 8.20 2.91
C ILE A 143 -4.63 7.79 4.18
N ILE A 144 -5.91 8.14 4.21
CA ILE A 144 -6.81 7.95 5.34
C ILE A 144 -8.01 7.12 4.94
N TRP A 145 -8.64 6.50 5.93
CA TRP A 145 -9.98 5.95 5.81
C TRP A 145 -11.02 6.95 6.27
N ASP A 146 -12.06 7.13 5.47
CA ASP A 146 -13.32 7.72 5.92
C ASP A 146 -14.29 6.58 6.26
N HIS A 147 -14.56 6.42 7.55
CA HIS A 147 -15.41 5.36 8.07
C HIS A 147 -16.91 5.63 7.90
N GLU A 148 -17.33 6.85 7.57
CA GLU A 148 -18.73 7.21 7.31
C GLU A 148 -19.18 6.66 5.95
N GLN A 149 -18.30 6.71 4.96
CA GLN A 149 -18.56 6.22 3.61
C GLN A 149 -18.04 4.79 3.41
N LYS A 150 -18.72 4.03 2.54
CA LYS A 150 -18.34 2.65 2.21
C LYS A 150 -18.08 2.48 0.72
N ASN A 151 -16.98 1.82 0.39
CA ASN A 151 -16.68 1.37 -0.96
C ASN A 151 -17.51 0.11 -1.32
N ALA A 152 -17.39 -0.37 -2.55
CA ALA A 152 -18.10 -1.57 -3.02
C ALA A 152 -17.70 -2.90 -2.31
N LEU A 153 -16.66 -2.94 -1.47
CA LEU A 153 -16.34 -4.07 -0.57
C LEU A 153 -17.04 -3.95 0.80
N GLY A 154 -17.76 -2.85 1.05
CA GLY A 154 -18.31 -2.54 2.37
C GLY A 154 -17.26 -2.06 3.37
N GLU A 155 -16.06 -1.74 2.91
CA GLU A 155 -14.96 -1.18 3.70
C GLU A 155 -15.00 0.36 3.63
N PRO A 156 -14.36 1.08 4.56
CA PRO A 156 -14.14 2.52 4.46
C PRO A 156 -13.55 2.94 3.11
N VAL A 157 -13.92 4.13 2.63
CA VAL A 157 -13.28 4.71 1.42
C VAL A 157 -11.91 5.30 1.77
N PHE A 158 -10.98 5.25 0.82
CA PHE A 158 -9.69 5.92 0.91
C PHE A 158 -9.82 7.39 0.49
N ILE A 159 -9.28 8.30 1.29
CA ILE A 159 -9.11 9.72 0.95
C ILE A 159 -7.61 10.02 0.94
N ILE A 160 -7.17 10.85 0.00
CA ILE A 160 -5.82 11.43 0.03
C ILE A 160 -5.97 12.81 0.67
N ALA A 161 -5.38 13.02 1.85
CA ALA A 161 -5.37 14.30 2.51
C ALA A 161 -4.04 15.01 2.26
N ASP A 162 -4.07 16.19 1.63
CA ASP A 162 -2.87 17.01 1.45
C ASP A 162 -2.48 17.70 2.76
N HIS A 163 -1.18 17.77 3.04
CA HIS A 163 -0.64 18.42 4.23
C HIS A 163 -1.07 19.90 4.28
N GLY A 164 -1.67 20.32 5.40
CA GLY A 164 -2.16 21.69 5.59
C GLY A 164 -3.54 22.01 4.99
N LEU A 165 -4.26 21.04 4.40
CA LEU A 165 -5.69 21.16 4.11
C LEU A 165 -6.51 20.46 5.19
N ILE A 166 -7.75 20.94 5.41
CA ILE A 166 -8.72 20.20 6.22
C ILE A 166 -9.23 18.99 5.42
N VAL A 167 -9.47 17.88 6.09
CA VAL A 167 -9.86 16.60 5.44
C VAL A 167 -11.09 16.76 4.55
N GLU A 168 -12.05 17.60 4.93
CA GLU A 168 -13.29 17.86 4.18
C GLU A 168 -13.05 18.47 2.79
N ASP A 169 -11.91 19.11 2.56
CA ASP A 169 -11.56 19.73 1.28
C ASP A 169 -10.89 18.73 0.30
N ASN A 170 -10.70 17.48 0.72
CA ASN A 170 -9.99 16.48 -0.07
C ASN A 170 -10.93 15.51 -0.80
N ASP A 171 -10.53 15.13 -2.01
CA ASP A 171 -11.29 14.20 -2.83
C ASP A 171 -11.04 12.74 -2.43
N ALA A 172 -12.10 11.93 -2.48
CA ALA A 172 -11.97 10.48 -2.36
C ALA A 172 -11.14 9.92 -3.53
N PHE A 173 -10.36 8.87 -3.29
CA PHE A 173 -9.64 8.20 -4.36
C PHE A 173 -10.63 7.72 -5.44
N PRO A 174 -10.37 7.96 -6.73
CA PRO A 174 -11.35 7.72 -7.78
C PRO A 174 -11.74 6.23 -7.90
N GLU A 175 -12.94 5.98 -8.42
CA GLU A 175 -13.48 4.66 -8.79
C GLU A 175 -13.79 3.69 -7.64
N GLN A 176 -13.60 4.07 -6.37
CA GLN A 176 -13.82 3.17 -5.24
C GLN A 176 -15.29 2.77 -5.02
N ASP A 177 -16.22 3.61 -5.49
CA ASP A 177 -17.66 3.39 -5.48
C ASP A 177 -18.10 2.32 -6.49
N LYS A 178 -17.33 2.15 -7.58
CA LYS A 178 -17.64 1.26 -8.71
C LYS A 178 -16.77 0.01 -8.76
N ILE A 179 -15.50 0.15 -8.39
CA ILE A 179 -14.47 -0.88 -8.45
C ILE A 179 -13.72 -0.83 -7.12
N ALA A 180 -14.30 -1.44 -6.08
CA ALA A 180 -13.59 -1.52 -4.81
C ALA A 180 -12.41 -2.49 -4.91
N PHE A 181 -11.21 -1.95 -4.70
CA PHE A 181 -9.94 -2.67 -4.84
C PHE A 181 -9.28 -2.98 -3.49
N GLY A 182 -9.77 -2.40 -2.39
CA GLY A 182 -9.26 -2.60 -1.02
C GLY A 182 -7.82 -2.12 -0.85
N THR A 183 -7.27 -2.32 0.35
CA THR A 183 -5.93 -1.81 0.71
C THR A 183 -4.83 -2.45 -0.12
N GLY A 184 -4.94 -3.75 -0.41
CA GLY A 184 -3.99 -4.44 -1.29
C GLY A 184 -4.02 -3.89 -2.72
N GLY A 185 -5.20 -3.61 -3.27
CA GLY A 185 -5.34 -3.02 -4.59
C GLY A 185 -4.84 -1.57 -4.65
N LEU A 186 -4.98 -0.81 -3.56
CA LEU A 186 -4.37 0.51 -3.43
C LEU A 186 -2.86 0.41 -3.59
N PHE A 187 -2.21 -0.49 -2.83
CA PHE A 187 -0.76 -0.69 -2.95
C PHE A 187 -0.33 -1.19 -4.33
N ILE A 188 -1.13 -2.02 -5.01
CA ILE A 188 -0.84 -2.40 -6.41
C ILE A 188 -0.84 -1.17 -7.33
N ARG A 189 -1.81 -0.26 -7.18
CA ARG A 189 -1.87 0.98 -7.96
C ARG A 189 -0.70 1.91 -7.61
N LEU A 190 -0.33 2.01 -6.34
CA LEU A 190 0.85 2.76 -5.88
C LEU A 190 2.15 2.21 -6.47
N MET A 191 2.34 0.89 -6.44
CA MET A 191 3.48 0.22 -7.10
C MET A 191 3.50 0.52 -8.59
N SER A 192 2.35 0.44 -9.26
CA SER A 192 2.24 0.75 -10.67
C SER A 192 2.68 2.18 -10.97
N LYS A 193 2.23 3.16 -10.19
CA LYS A 193 2.61 4.56 -10.38
C LYS A 193 4.11 4.76 -10.12
N PHE A 194 4.63 4.20 -9.04
CA PHE A 194 6.04 4.32 -8.67
C PHE A 194 7.00 3.68 -9.70
N ILE A 195 6.58 2.60 -10.36
CA ILE A 195 7.43 1.83 -11.28
C ILE A 195 7.22 2.27 -12.75
N LEU A 196 5.99 2.58 -13.15
CA LEU A 196 5.61 2.74 -14.55
C LEU A 196 5.30 4.18 -14.97
N ASP A 197 5.18 5.13 -14.04
CA ASP A 197 4.89 6.53 -14.37
C ASP A 197 6.21 7.30 -14.57
N ASP A 198 6.30 8.01 -15.70
CA ASP A 198 7.44 8.87 -16.07
C ASP A 198 7.38 10.23 -15.37
N GLN A 199 6.20 10.61 -14.85
CA GLN A 199 6.01 11.80 -14.05
C GLN A 199 6.39 11.51 -12.59
N LYS A 200 7.69 11.62 -12.30
CA LYS A 200 8.28 11.56 -10.96
C LYS A 200 7.36 12.17 -9.89
N TYR A 201 6.81 11.31 -9.03
CA TYR A 201 6.27 11.61 -7.70
C TYR A 201 5.24 12.76 -7.62
N GLY A 202 4.39 12.93 -8.64
CA GLY A 202 3.32 13.92 -8.64
C GLY A 202 1.94 13.29 -8.57
N TRP A 203 1.23 13.43 -7.45
CA TRP A 203 -0.22 13.23 -7.36
C TRP A 203 -0.94 14.40 -8.02
N GLY A 204 -0.84 14.52 -9.35
CA GLY A 204 -1.56 15.49 -10.17
C GLY A 204 -2.87 14.95 -10.70
#